data_AF-A0A350YFI6-F1
#
_entry.id   AF-A0A350YFI6-F1
#
_cell.length_a   1.000
_cell.length_b   1.000
_cell.length_c   1.000
_cell.angle_alpha   90.00
_cell.angle_beta   90.00
_cell.angle_gamma   90.00
#
_symmetry.space_group_name_H-M   'P 1'
#
loop_
_entity.id
_entity.type
_entity.pdbx_description
1 polymer ?
#
loop_
_entity_poly.entity_id
_entity_poly.type
_entity_poly.pdbx_seq_one_letter_code
_entity_poly.pdbx_strand_id
1 'polypeptide(L)'
;MDDTYQTYLNRVARLTLPATYQSQLQYIQESPKFQLLPDGSRQAVNFPGYTVVTPPWGEESENSGFYTTLQEIQQQLLHQLDTGLMIPLPPDSFHLTLADLIWESAYRDAAQENPEFERQLQERIGESFQKYQQSFINGNPVCWQLLGLMVMPRAMGVCLAPKDEYSYQRMLEFRRCIYQNPGLIGLGIEQQYHFTAHVTVGYFGEIPSSLERDRIITILSQFNEQLL
;
A
#
# COMPACT_ATOMS: atom_id res chain seq x y z
N MET A 1 14.29 -2.97 -9.39
CA MET A 1 13.94 -4.31 -8.87
C MET A 1 12.59 -4.63 -9.48
N ASP A 2 12.61 -5.16 -10.71
CA ASP A 2 11.46 -5.10 -11.62
C ASP A 2 11.11 -6.50 -12.09
N ASP A 3 9.88 -6.93 -11.83
CA ASP A 3 9.36 -8.20 -12.32
C ASP A 3 8.94 -8.06 -13.79
N THR A 4 9.01 -9.15 -14.56
CA THR A 4 8.24 -9.24 -15.80
C THR A 4 6.74 -9.26 -15.47
N TYR A 5 5.89 -8.92 -16.43
CA TYR A 5 4.43 -8.92 -16.26
C TYR A 5 3.91 -10.26 -15.69
N GLN A 6 4.32 -11.38 -16.27
CA GLN A 6 3.91 -12.71 -15.81
C GLN A 6 4.44 -13.01 -14.40
N THR A 7 5.67 -12.62 -14.08
CA THR A 7 6.25 -12.81 -12.74
C THR A 7 5.49 -12.00 -11.70
N TYR A 8 5.11 -10.76 -12.02
CA TYR A 8 4.25 -9.93 -11.17
C TYR A 8 2.91 -10.62 -10.92
N LEU A 9 2.19 -11.00 -11.99
CA LEU A 9 0.87 -11.64 -11.88
C LEU A 9 0.92 -12.91 -11.02
N ASN A 10 1.89 -13.78 -11.30
CA ASN A 10 2.09 -15.00 -10.51
C ASN A 10 2.39 -14.71 -9.05
N ARG A 11 3.13 -13.63 -8.75
CA ARG A 11 3.46 -13.23 -7.38
C ARG A 11 2.24 -12.69 -6.66
N VAL A 12 1.50 -11.76 -7.26
CA VAL A 12 0.32 -11.16 -6.60
C VAL A 12 -0.84 -12.14 -6.46
N ALA A 13 -1.05 -13.04 -7.42
CA ALA A 13 -2.04 -14.10 -7.30
C ALA A 13 -1.74 -15.05 -6.13
N ARG A 14 -0.46 -15.31 -5.82
CA ARG A 14 -0.11 -16.10 -4.64
C ARG A 14 -0.45 -15.38 -3.33
N LEU A 15 -0.37 -14.05 -3.28
CA LEU A 15 -0.66 -13.27 -2.06
C LEU A 15 -2.11 -13.38 -1.61
N THR A 16 -3.02 -13.83 -2.49
CA THR A 16 -4.45 -13.99 -2.19
C THR A 16 -4.83 -15.44 -1.86
N LEU A 17 -3.85 -16.36 -1.78
CA LEU A 17 -4.09 -17.78 -1.52
C LEU A 17 -4.02 -18.14 -0.02
N PRO A 18 -4.83 -19.11 0.45
CA PRO A 18 -4.84 -19.55 1.85
C PRO A 18 -3.46 -19.97 2.38
N ALA A 19 -2.67 -20.67 1.55
CA ALA A 19 -1.33 -21.11 1.92
C ALA A 19 -0.39 -19.94 2.24
N THR A 20 -0.55 -18.81 1.56
CA THR A 20 0.24 -17.61 1.83
C THR A 20 -0.21 -16.94 3.12
N TYR A 21 -1.52 -16.86 3.38
CA TYR A 21 -2.03 -16.36 4.67
C TYR A 21 -1.51 -17.16 5.87
N GLN A 22 -1.44 -18.49 5.73
CA GLN A 22 -0.93 -19.35 6.79
C GLN A 22 0.48 -18.95 7.24
N SER A 23 1.34 -18.55 6.30
CA SER A 23 2.69 -18.06 6.62
C SER A 23 2.69 -16.61 7.10
N GLN A 24 1.95 -15.72 6.43
CA GLN A 24 1.96 -14.28 6.74
C GLN A 24 1.41 -13.97 8.13
N LEU A 25 0.31 -14.63 8.53
CA LEU A 25 -0.32 -14.43 9.84
C LEU A 25 0.57 -14.87 11.02
N GLN A 26 1.63 -15.65 10.79
CA GLN A 26 2.58 -15.98 11.86
C GLN A 26 3.46 -14.78 12.25
N TYR A 27 3.64 -13.83 11.33
CA TYR A 27 4.60 -12.73 11.46
C TYR A 27 3.94 -11.35 11.45
N ILE A 28 2.62 -11.30 11.63
CA ILE A 28 1.92 -10.02 11.78
C ILE A 28 2.35 -9.32 13.07
N GLN A 29 2.35 -8.00 13.02
CA GLN A 29 2.79 -7.09 14.05
C GLN A 29 1.79 -5.95 14.17
N GLU A 30 1.64 -5.42 15.38
CA GLU A 30 0.88 -4.19 15.59
C GLU A 30 1.52 -3.05 14.79
N SER A 31 0.70 -2.17 14.23
CA SER A 31 1.22 -1.04 13.47
C SER A 31 1.75 0.06 14.38
N PRO A 32 3.00 0.53 14.19
CA PRO A 32 3.55 1.64 14.96
C PRO A 32 2.92 2.99 14.58
N LYS A 33 2.06 3.02 13.55
CA LYS A 33 1.31 4.21 13.15
C LYS A 33 0.16 4.53 14.11
N PHE A 34 -0.13 3.64 15.07
CA PHE A 34 -1.24 3.82 16.02
C PHE A 34 -0.80 3.51 17.44
N GLN A 35 -1.23 4.35 18.39
CA GLN A 35 -1.05 4.12 19.82
C GLN A 35 -2.39 3.73 20.47
N LEU A 36 -2.34 2.87 21.48
CA LEU A 36 -3.48 2.54 22.34
C LEU A 36 -3.67 3.65 23.38
N LEU A 37 -4.88 4.18 23.47
CA LEU A 37 -5.27 5.18 24.46
C LEU A 37 -5.79 4.50 25.74
N PRO A 38 -5.80 5.21 26.89
CA PRO A 38 -6.29 4.66 28.17
C PRO A 38 -7.75 4.17 28.15
N ASP A 39 -8.56 4.68 27.24
CA ASP A 39 -9.96 4.26 27.05
C ASP A 39 -10.12 3.02 26.15
N GLY A 40 -9.00 2.43 25.71
CA GLY A 40 -8.97 1.27 24.82
C GLY A 40 -9.09 1.60 23.34
N SER A 41 -9.30 2.87 22.97
CA SER A 41 -9.32 3.30 21.57
C SER A 41 -7.91 3.40 20.98
N ARG A 42 -7.79 3.40 19.65
CA ARG A 42 -6.51 3.56 18.95
C ARG A 42 -6.50 4.90 18.21
N GLN A 43 -5.39 5.63 18.32
CA GLN A 43 -5.21 6.92 17.65
C GLN A 43 -3.98 6.88 16.76
N ALA A 44 -4.09 7.47 15.56
CA ALA A 44 -2.95 7.67 14.68
C ALA A 44 -1.90 8.57 15.36
N VAL A 45 -0.63 8.18 15.28
CA VAL A 45 0.50 8.99 15.78
C VAL A 45 1.22 9.67 14.63
N ASN A 46 2.02 10.69 14.96
CA ASN A 46 2.86 11.34 13.96
C ASN A 46 3.91 10.36 13.41
N PHE A 47 3.74 9.98 12.15
CA PHE A 47 4.60 9.05 11.44
C PHE A 47 5.10 9.72 10.16
N PRO A 48 6.10 10.61 10.27
CA PRO A 48 6.52 11.48 9.18
C PRO A 48 7.25 10.67 8.09
N GLY A 49 7.16 11.13 6.85
CA GLY A 49 7.77 10.47 5.72
C GLY A 49 7.20 10.93 4.40
N TYR A 50 7.70 10.35 3.32
CA TYR A 50 7.31 10.62 1.96
C TYR A 50 7.03 9.33 1.21
N THR A 51 5.89 9.32 0.55
CA THR A 51 5.46 8.28 -0.38
C THR A 51 4.74 8.94 -1.55
N VAL A 52 4.84 8.35 -2.73
CA VAL A 52 4.08 8.77 -3.91
C VAL A 52 2.87 7.86 -4.02
N VAL A 53 1.69 8.46 -4.06
CA VAL A 53 0.39 7.77 -4.07
C VAL A 53 -0.46 8.27 -5.23
N THR A 54 -1.47 7.50 -5.63
CA THR A 54 -2.60 8.07 -6.38
C THR A 54 -3.32 9.08 -5.50
N PRO A 55 -4.02 10.07 -6.09
CA PRO A 55 -4.89 10.94 -5.31
C PRO A 55 -5.80 10.08 -4.41
N PRO A 56 -5.88 10.39 -3.10
CA PRO A 56 -6.79 9.69 -2.20
C PRO A 56 -8.25 9.86 -2.62
N TRP A 57 -9.11 8.94 -2.21
CA TRP A 57 -10.54 9.00 -2.54
C TRP A 57 -11.19 10.34 -2.14
N GLY A 58 -10.78 10.95 -1.04
CA GLY A 58 -11.29 12.27 -0.64
C GLY A 58 -10.96 13.42 -1.60
N GLU A 59 -10.01 13.22 -2.52
CA GLU A 59 -9.50 14.23 -3.45
C GLU A 59 -9.89 13.96 -4.92
N GLU A 60 -10.38 12.76 -5.25
CA GLU A 60 -10.78 12.38 -6.62
C GLU A 60 -12.05 11.54 -6.64
N SER A 61 -12.91 11.74 -7.65
CA SER A 61 -14.20 11.06 -7.74
C SER A 61 -14.35 10.07 -8.91
N GLU A 62 -13.39 9.99 -9.82
CA GLU A 62 -13.46 9.17 -11.02
C GLU A 62 -13.56 7.67 -10.67
N ASN A 63 -12.87 7.24 -9.61
CA ASN A 63 -12.89 5.85 -9.14
C ASN A 63 -13.83 5.61 -7.95
N SER A 64 -14.83 6.47 -7.72
CA SER A 64 -15.71 6.37 -6.55
C SER A 64 -16.40 5.01 -6.40
N GLY A 65 -16.83 4.38 -7.50
CA GLY A 65 -17.43 3.05 -7.45
C GLY A 65 -16.49 1.99 -6.88
N PHE A 66 -15.21 2.04 -7.26
CA PHE A 66 -14.18 1.15 -6.75
C PHE A 66 -13.92 1.39 -5.25
N TYR A 67 -13.79 2.65 -4.82
CA TYR A 67 -13.55 2.95 -3.41
C TYR A 67 -14.74 2.63 -2.50
N THR A 68 -15.98 2.78 -2.99
CA THR A 68 -17.17 2.30 -2.28
C THR A 68 -17.09 0.80 -2.03
N THR A 69 -16.70 0.00 -3.04
CA THR A 69 -16.46 -1.44 -2.86
C THR A 69 -15.38 -1.71 -1.81
N LEU A 70 -14.29 -0.94 -1.79
CA LEU A 70 -13.25 -1.08 -0.76
C LEU A 70 -13.77 -0.77 0.66
N GLN A 71 -14.64 0.25 0.79
CA GLN A 71 -15.27 0.58 2.05
C GLN A 71 -16.19 -0.55 2.52
N GLU A 72 -16.98 -1.14 1.62
CA GLU A 72 -17.83 -2.29 1.93
C GLU A 72 -17.01 -3.49 2.40
N ILE A 73 -15.91 -3.81 1.70
CA ILE A 73 -14.96 -4.86 2.10
C ILE A 73 -14.40 -4.57 3.51
N GLN A 74 -13.97 -3.34 3.77
CA GLN A 74 -13.47 -2.93 5.09
C GLN A 74 -14.51 -3.16 6.19
N GLN A 75 -15.77 -2.77 5.96
CA GLN A 75 -16.84 -2.93 6.95
C GLN A 75 -17.16 -4.40 7.22
N GLN A 76 -17.20 -5.24 6.19
CA GLN A 76 -17.43 -6.66 6.37
C GLN A 76 -16.26 -7.33 7.10
N LEU A 77 -15.01 -6.92 6.87
CA LEU A 77 -13.84 -7.40 7.62
C LEU A 77 -13.95 -7.02 9.10
N LEU A 78 -14.27 -5.77 9.41
CA LEU A 78 -14.47 -5.31 10.78
C LEU A 78 -15.55 -6.12 11.53
N HIS A 79 -16.59 -6.55 10.82
CA HIS A 79 -17.67 -7.33 11.43
C HIS A 79 -17.28 -8.78 11.74
N GLN A 80 -16.38 -9.37 10.94
CA GLN A 80 -16.00 -10.78 11.07
C GLN A 80 -14.75 -11.00 11.94
N LEU A 81 -13.86 -10.02 11.99
CA LEU A 81 -12.64 -10.06 12.78
C LEU A 81 -12.89 -9.76 14.25
N ASP A 82 -11.97 -10.21 15.11
CA ASP A 82 -12.02 -9.86 16.54
C ASP A 82 -11.93 -8.35 16.74
N THR A 83 -12.70 -7.85 17.71
CA THR A 83 -12.68 -6.43 18.07
C THR A 83 -11.24 -6.02 18.45
N GLY A 84 -10.77 -4.91 17.86
CA GLY A 84 -9.43 -4.38 18.13
C GLY A 84 -8.31 -5.00 17.28
N LEU A 85 -8.56 -6.12 16.58
CA LEU A 85 -7.56 -6.75 15.71
C LEU A 85 -7.21 -5.86 14.51
N MET A 86 -8.21 -5.19 13.93
CA MET A 86 -8.02 -4.29 12.79
C MET A 86 -8.41 -2.86 13.18
N ILE A 87 -7.51 -1.93 12.87
CA ILE A 87 -7.74 -0.49 12.91
C ILE A 87 -8.11 -0.05 11.49
N PRO A 88 -9.37 0.32 11.21
CA PRO A 88 -9.78 0.72 9.87
C PRO A 88 -9.20 2.09 9.52
N LEU A 89 -8.82 2.27 8.26
CA LEU A 89 -8.45 3.58 7.73
C LEU A 89 -9.70 4.39 7.34
N PRO A 90 -9.67 5.72 7.48
CA PRO A 90 -10.72 6.58 6.91
C PRO A 90 -10.84 6.32 5.41
N PRO A 91 -12.06 6.08 4.87
CA PRO A 91 -12.20 5.79 3.44
C PRO A 91 -11.66 6.89 2.53
N ASP A 92 -11.80 8.16 2.92
CA ASP A 92 -11.25 9.31 2.19
C ASP A 92 -9.71 9.24 2.02
N SER A 93 -9.03 8.44 2.86
CA SER A 93 -7.59 8.22 2.77
C SER A 93 -7.19 7.04 1.87
N PHE A 94 -8.14 6.29 1.30
CA PHE A 94 -7.81 5.16 0.43
C PHE A 94 -7.05 5.64 -0.82
N HIS A 95 -5.92 5.00 -1.07
CA HIS A 95 -5.05 5.28 -2.21
C HIS A 95 -4.24 4.04 -2.58
N LEU A 96 -3.72 4.03 -3.80
CA LEU A 96 -2.69 3.10 -4.23
C LEU A 96 -1.32 3.74 -3.99
N THR A 97 -0.47 3.08 -3.20
CA THR A 97 0.95 3.45 -3.08
C THR A 97 1.70 3.12 -4.35
N LEU A 98 2.28 4.14 -4.98
CA LEU A 98 3.04 4.03 -6.22
C LEU A 98 4.54 3.90 -5.95
N ALA A 99 5.06 4.57 -4.92
CA ALA A 99 6.46 4.47 -4.50
C ALA A 99 6.66 4.91 -3.04
N ASP A 100 7.07 3.99 -2.17
CA ASP A 100 7.57 4.34 -0.84
C ASP A 100 9.00 4.88 -0.96
N LEU A 101 9.25 6.05 -0.34
CA LEU A 101 10.53 6.74 -0.44
C LEU A 101 11.30 6.68 0.88
N ILE A 102 10.73 7.26 1.94
CA ILE A 102 11.39 7.37 3.25
C ILE A 102 10.34 7.58 4.34
N TRP A 103 10.56 7.04 5.54
CA TRP A 103 9.58 7.13 6.62
C TRP A 103 10.23 7.04 8.00
N GLU A 104 9.53 7.58 8.99
CA GLU A 104 9.82 7.58 10.43
C GLU A 104 11.29 7.95 10.72
N SER A 105 12.07 7.09 11.36
CA SER A 105 13.42 7.40 11.86
C SER A 105 14.34 7.81 10.73
N ALA A 106 14.32 7.09 9.61
CA ALA A 106 15.11 7.44 8.43
C ALA A 106 14.78 8.86 7.93
N TYR A 107 13.50 9.25 7.95
CA TYR A 107 13.10 10.61 7.57
C TYR A 107 13.59 11.64 8.59
N ARG A 108 13.43 11.36 9.89
CA ARG A 108 13.85 12.27 10.96
C ARG A 108 15.35 12.51 10.93
N ASP A 109 16.12 11.45 10.77
CA ASP A 109 17.58 11.49 10.70
C ASP A 109 18.02 12.32 9.48
N ALA A 110 17.46 12.06 8.30
CA ALA A 110 17.77 12.81 7.09
C ALA A 110 17.41 14.31 7.21
N ALA A 111 16.25 14.63 7.78
CA ALA A 111 15.82 16.01 8.01
C ALA A 111 16.65 16.73 9.07
N GLN A 112 17.16 16.00 10.07
CA GLN A 112 18.05 16.55 11.10
C GLN A 112 19.44 16.83 10.54
N GLU A 113 19.98 15.94 9.71
CA GLU A 113 21.30 16.09 9.08
C GLU A 113 21.31 17.16 7.99
N ASN A 114 20.20 17.32 7.26
CA ASN A 114 20.06 18.28 6.17
C ASN A 114 18.73 19.05 6.29
N PRO A 115 18.75 20.31 6.77
CA PRO A 115 17.53 21.13 6.88
C PRO A 115 16.80 21.40 5.56
N GLU A 116 17.48 21.26 4.42
CA GLU A 116 16.90 21.43 3.08
C GLU A 116 16.40 20.11 2.48
N PHE A 117 16.49 19.00 3.23
CA PHE A 117 16.19 17.65 2.74
C PHE A 117 14.79 17.56 2.13
N GLU A 118 13.77 18.08 2.82
CA GLU A 118 12.38 17.98 2.38
C GLU A 118 12.15 18.74 1.07
N ARG A 119 12.66 19.96 0.96
CA ARG A 119 12.56 20.75 -0.28
C ARG A 119 13.27 20.05 -1.44
N GLN A 120 14.49 19.57 -1.21
CA GLN A 120 15.24 18.83 -2.23
C GLN A 120 14.49 17.57 -2.65
N LEU A 121 13.93 16.81 -1.71
CA LEU A 121 13.15 15.61 -1.99
C LEU A 121 11.94 15.91 -2.88
N GLN A 122 11.15 16.93 -2.54
CA GLN A 122 10.00 17.36 -3.33
C GLN A 122 10.40 17.80 -4.75
N GLU A 123 11.49 18.58 -4.88
CA GLU A 123 12.03 18.99 -6.18
C GLU A 123 12.40 17.79 -7.05
N ARG A 124 13.11 16.81 -6.48
CA ARG A 124 13.49 15.60 -7.21
C ARG A 124 12.31 14.71 -7.58
N ILE A 125 11.28 14.63 -6.73
CA ILE A 125 10.01 13.97 -7.09
C ILE A 125 9.38 14.70 -8.29
N GLY A 126 9.32 16.03 -8.26
CA GLY A 126 8.79 16.84 -9.37
C GLY A 126 9.52 16.58 -10.70
N GLU A 127 10.85 16.53 -10.67
CA GLU A 127 11.67 16.18 -11.85
C GLU A 127 11.33 14.78 -12.39
N SER A 128 11.11 13.80 -11.52
CA SER A 128 10.70 12.45 -11.90
C SER A 128 9.34 12.43 -12.61
N PHE A 129 8.36 13.21 -12.12
CA PHE A 129 7.05 13.36 -12.77
C PHE A 129 7.17 14.03 -14.14
N GLN A 130 7.96 15.10 -14.26
CA GLN A 130 8.19 15.78 -15.54
C GLN A 130 8.82 14.83 -16.57
N LYS A 131 9.83 14.06 -16.17
CA LYS A 131 10.47 13.05 -17.02
C LYS A 131 9.48 12.00 -17.51
N TYR A 132 8.61 11.52 -16.62
CA TYR A 132 7.57 10.55 -16.97
C TYR A 132 6.56 11.13 -17.96
N GLN A 133 6.07 12.36 -17.72
CA GLN A 133 5.10 13.02 -18.60
C GLN A 133 5.63 13.20 -20.03
N GLN A 134 6.91 13.57 -20.19
CA GLN A 134 7.55 13.70 -21.50
C GLN A 134 7.53 12.39 -22.31
N SER A 135 7.51 11.25 -21.64
CA SER A 135 7.53 9.93 -22.28
C SER A 135 6.12 9.43 -22.66
N PHE A 136 5.06 9.96 -22.05
CA PHE A 136 3.70 9.39 -22.13
C PHE A 136 2.56 10.40 -22.30
N ILE A 137 2.79 11.48 -23.05
CA ILE A 137 1.86 12.62 -23.24
C ILE A 137 0.44 12.21 -23.68
N ASN A 138 0.28 11.11 -24.43
CA ASN A 138 -1.01 10.66 -25.01
C ASN A 138 -1.34 9.19 -24.70
N GLY A 139 -0.84 8.65 -23.59
CA GLY A 139 -1.05 7.23 -23.28
C GLY A 139 -2.43 6.94 -22.72
N ASN A 140 -2.92 5.71 -22.92
CA ASN A 140 -4.15 5.21 -22.29
C ASN A 140 -4.02 5.25 -20.75
N PRO A 141 -5.16 5.35 -20.02
CA PRO A 141 -5.16 5.26 -18.56
C PRO A 141 -4.51 3.97 -18.05
N VAL A 142 -3.74 4.07 -16.96
CA VAL A 142 -3.19 2.90 -16.27
C VAL A 142 -4.31 2.27 -15.46
N CYS A 143 -4.74 1.08 -15.87
CA CYS A 143 -5.90 0.42 -15.27
C CYS A 143 -5.49 -0.74 -14.37
N TRP A 144 -6.09 -0.77 -13.18
CA TRP A 144 -5.93 -1.84 -12.20
C TRP A 144 -7.29 -2.49 -11.93
N GLN A 145 -7.27 -3.75 -11.53
CA GLN A 145 -8.44 -4.50 -11.12
C GLN A 145 -8.19 -5.15 -9.75
N LEU A 146 -9.25 -5.25 -8.96
CA LEU A 146 -9.24 -5.96 -7.70
C LEU A 146 -8.91 -7.43 -7.95
N LEU A 147 -7.92 -7.97 -7.23
CA LEU A 147 -7.56 -9.38 -7.28
C LEU A 147 -8.05 -10.16 -6.06
N GLY A 148 -8.08 -9.52 -4.90
CA GLY A 148 -8.49 -10.12 -3.63
C GLY A 148 -7.79 -9.45 -2.46
N LEU A 149 -8.09 -9.92 -1.25
CA LEU A 149 -7.42 -9.49 -0.03
C LEU A 149 -5.99 -10.01 0.04
N MET A 150 -5.15 -9.29 0.77
CA MET A 150 -3.80 -9.70 1.11
C MET A 150 -3.44 -9.26 2.54
N VAL A 151 -2.56 -10.05 3.17
CA VAL A 151 -1.98 -9.74 4.47
C VAL A 151 -0.56 -9.23 4.29
N MET A 152 -0.26 -8.12 4.95
CA MET A 152 1.08 -7.55 5.09
C MET A 152 1.50 -7.64 6.55
N PRO A 153 2.81 -7.53 6.87
CA PRO A 153 3.27 -7.66 8.26
C PRO A 153 2.56 -6.76 9.26
N ARG A 154 2.04 -5.60 8.85
CA ARG A 154 1.37 -4.64 9.75
C ARG A 154 -0.04 -4.26 9.33
N ALA A 155 -0.54 -4.81 8.23
CA ALA A 155 -1.76 -4.32 7.60
C ALA A 155 -2.51 -5.39 6.80
N MET A 156 -3.77 -5.10 6.52
CA MET A 156 -4.60 -5.77 5.54
C MET A 156 -4.92 -4.82 4.41
N GLY A 157 -4.90 -5.33 3.19
CA GLY A 157 -5.16 -4.55 1.99
C GLY A 157 -5.85 -5.36 0.92
N VAL A 158 -6.35 -4.65 -0.08
CA VAL A 158 -6.82 -5.24 -1.32
C VAL A 158 -5.67 -5.23 -2.32
N CYS A 159 -5.27 -6.40 -2.79
CA CYS A 159 -4.28 -6.60 -3.82
C CYS A 159 -4.86 -6.28 -5.20
N LEU A 160 -4.08 -5.63 -6.04
CA LEU A 160 -4.47 -5.23 -7.38
C LEU A 160 -3.62 -5.92 -8.44
N ALA A 161 -4.29 -6.38 -9.49
CA ALA A 161 -3.65 -6.80 -10.72
C ALA A 161 -3.76 -5.69 -11.77
N PRO A 162 -2.74 -5.46 -12.61
CA PRO A 162 -2.90 -4.62 -13.78
C PRO A 162 -3.94 -5.25 -14.72
N LYS A 163 -4.72 -4.43 -15.42
CA LYS A 163 -5.72 -4.92 -16.38
C LYS A 163 -5.06 -5.54 -17.62
N ASP A 164 -3.89 -5.02 -17.99
CA ASP A 164 -3.10 -5.46 -19.13
C ASP A 164 -1.60 -5.20 -18.90
N GLU A 165 -0.77 -5.76 -19.78
CA GLU A 165 0.68 -5.56 -19.73
C GLU A 165 1.07 -4.09 -19.91
N TYR A 166 0.32 -3.33 -20.71
CA TYR A 166 0.57 -1.91 -20.91
C TYR A 166 0.48 -1.12 -19.58
N SER A 167 -0.57 -1.34 -18.80
CA SER A 167 -0.76 -0.71 -17.49
C SER A 167 0.37 -1.05 -16.53
N TYR A 168 0.83 -2.30 -16.55
CA TYR A 168 1.96 -2.73 -15.74
C TYR A 168 3.27 -2.05 -16.15
N GLN A 169 3.60 -2.05 -17.45
CA GLN A 169 4.83 -1.42 -17.94
C GLN A 169 4.85 0.08 -17.67
N ARG A 170 3.73 0.77 -17.89
CA ARG A 170 3.56 2.20 -17.58
C ARG A 170 3.85 2.51 -16.10
N MET A 171 3.47 1.60 -15.19
CA MET A 171 3.75 1.74 -13.77
C MET A 171 5.23 1.49 -13.45
N LEU A 172 5.85 0.49 -14.07
CA LEU A 172 7.29 0.26 -13.92
C LEU A 172 8.11 1.45 -14.43
N GLU A 173 7.76 2.02 -15.58
CA GLU A 173 8.44 3.19 -16.13
C GLU A 173 8.29 4.41 -15.24
N PHE A 174 7.10 4.61 -14.65
CA PHE A 174 6.89 5.65 -13.65
C PHE A 174 7.81 5.46 -12.45
N ARG A 175 7.81 4.25 -11.87
CA ARG A 175 8.67 3.90 -10.73
C ARG A 175 10.16 4.02 -11.07
N ARG A 176 10.59 3.69 -12.29
CA ARG A 176 11.96 3.91 -12.76
C ARG A 176 12.30 5.39 -12.82
N CYS A 177 11.38 6.25 -13.27
CA CYS A 177 11.60 7.69 -13.25
C CYS A 177 11.84 8.23 -11.84
N ILE A 178 11.24 7.60 -10.82
CA ILE A 178 11.48 7.90 -9.40
C ILE A 178 12.80 7.28 -8.93
N TYR A 179 12.90 5.96 -8.84
CA TYR A 179 14.01 5.29 -8.16
C TYR A 179 15.33 5.32 -8.94
N GLN A 180 15.32 5.70 -10.22
CA GLN A 180 16.53 5.94 -11.01
C GLN A 180 16.82 7.43 -11.19
N ASN A 181 16.10 8.32 -10.49
CA ASN A 181 16.46 9.74 -10.46
C ASN A 181 17.76 9.91 -9.66
N PRO A 182 18.87 10.38 -10.27
CA PRO A 182 20.14 10.55 -9.58
C PRO A 182 20.05 11.49 -8.37
N GLY A 183 19.16 12.48 -8.42
CA GLY A 183 18.92 13.38 -7.30
C GLY A 183 18.23 12.69 -6.12
N LEU A 184 17.30 11.77 -6.36
CA LEU A 184 16.68 10.96 -5.29
C LEU A 184 17.68 9.95 -4.72
N ILE A 185 18.47 9.29 -5.56
CA ILE A 185 19.56 8.40 -5.12
C ILE A 185 20.56 9.17 -4.27
N GLY A 186 20.92 10.40 -4.66
CA GLY A 186 21.81 11.27 -3.88
C GLY A 186 21.27 11.67 -2.51
N LEU A 187 19.96 11.56 -2.29
CA LEU A 187 19.29 11.75 -1.00
C LEU A 187 19.13 10.43 -0.21
N GLY A 188 19.70 9.32 -0.70
CA GLY A 188 19.59 8.00 -0.07
C GLY A 188 18.26 7.29 -0.35
N ILE A 189 17.47 7.75 -1.32
CA ILE A 189 16.20 7.13 -1.68
C ILE A 189 16.45 6.00 -2.68
N GLU A 190 16.11 4.78 -2.28
CA GLU A 190 16.30 3.58 -3.08
C GLU A 190 15.06 2.67 -3.08
N GLN A 191 14.91 1.87 -4.13
CA GLN A 191 13.84 0.88 -4.20
C GLN A 191 14.16 -0.32 -3.30
N GLN A 192 13.49 -0.40 -2.15
CA GLN A 192 13.70 -1.50 -1.19
C GLN A 192 12.88 -2.77 -1.50
N TYR A 193 11.78 -2.64 -2.26
CA TYR A 193 10.82 -3.73 -2.45
C TYR A 193 10.37 -3.86 -3.90
N HIS A 194 9.98 -5.09 -4.28
CA HIS A 194 9.20 -5.35 -5.49
C HIS A 194 7.87 -4.60 -5.41
N PHE A 195 7.42 -4.06 -6.53
CA PHE A 195 6.14 -3.37 -6.58
C PHE A 195 4.99 -4.35 -6.36
N THR A 196 4.10 -4.06 -5.42
CA THR A 196 2.87 -4.83 -5.19
C THR A 196 1.74 -3.82 -5.12
N ALA A 197 0.96 -3.69 -6.19
CA ALA A 197 -0.14 -2.74 -6.19
C ALA A 197 -1.19 -3.18 -5.18
N HIS A 198 -1.53 -2.31 -4.24
CA HIS A 198 -2.53 -2.58 -3.22
C HIS A 198 -3.11 -1.27 -2.68
N VAL A 199 -4.32 -1.36 -2.14
CA VAL A 199 -4.92 -0.32 -1.30
C VAL A 199 -5.02 -0.86 0.12
N THR A 200 -4.43 -0.16 1.09
CA THR A 200 -4.55 -0.56 2.50
C THR A 200 -5.95 -0.23 3.01
N VAL A 201 -6.63 -1.21 3.60
CA VAL A 201 -7.97 -1.01 4.19
C VAL A 201 -7.92 -0.98 5.72
N GLY A 202 -6.87 -1.52 6.34
CA GLY A 202 -6.69 -1.43 7.77
C GLY A 202 -5.31 -1.86 8.22
N TYR A 203 -4.92 -1.40 9.40
CA TYR A 203 -3.69 -1.81 10.08
C TYR A 203 -4.01 -2.81 11.20
N PHE A 204 -3.07 -3.69 11.53
CA PHE A 204 -3.24 -4.55 12.71
C PHE A 204 -3.12 -3.71 13.98
N GLY A 205 -4.13 -3.83 14.83
CA GLY A 205 -4.18 -3.27 16.17
C GLY A 205 -3.62 -4.27 17.18
N GLU A 206 -4.41 -4.65 18.18
CA GLU A 206 -3.99 -5.62 19.18
C GLU A 206 -3.96 -7.04 18.60
N ILE A 207 -2.85 -7.74 18.80
CA ILE A 207 -2.69 -9.13 18.34
C ILE A 207 -2.64 -10.05 19.57
N PRO A 208 -3.76 -10.69 19.95
CA PRO A 208 -3.78 -11.57 21.11
C PRO A 208 -2.91 -12.80 20.87
N SER A 209 -2.28 -13.30 21.94
CA SER A 209 -1.51 -14.56 21.88
C SER A 209 -2.40 -15.75 21.49
N SER A 210 -3.69 -15.70 21.79
CA SER A 210 -4.72 -16.68 21.46
C SER A 210 -5.37 -16.46 20.09
N LEU A 211 -4.82 -15.61 19.22
CA LEU A 211 -5.41 -15.31 17.91
C LEU A 211 -5.67 -16.59 17.09
N GLU A 212 -6.94 -16.83 16.75
CA GLU A 212 -7.37 -17.94 15.91
C GLU A 212 -7.05 -17.68 14.43
N ARG A 213 -5.77 -17.88 14.07
CA ARG A 213 -5.27 -17.61 12.71
C ARG A 213 -6.01 -18.40 11.63
N ASP A 214 -6.40 -19.64 11.90
CA ASP A 214 -7.15 -20.49 10.94
C ASP A 214 -8.53 -19.91 10.61
N ARG A 215 -9.19 -19.27 11.59
CA ARG A 215 -10.45 -18.56 11.38
C ARG A 215 -10.24 -17.36 10.45
N ILE A 216 -9.18 -16.59 10.66
CA ILE A 216 -8.83 -15.45 9.79
C ILE A 216 -8.54 -15.92 8.36
N ILE A 217 -7.77 -17.00 8.20
CA ILE A 217 -7.51 -17.58 6.87
C ILE A 217 -8.82 -17.92 6.17
N THR A 218 -9.77 -18.51 6.90
CA THR A 218 -11.08 -18.88 6.36
C THR A 218 -11.87 -17.65 5.94
N ILE A 219 -11.94 -16.61 6.79
CA ILE A 219 -12.59 -15.33 6.48
C ILE A 219 -12.00 -14.73 5.19
N LEU A 220 -10.68 -14.56 5.13
CA LEU A 220 -10.00 -13.98 3.97
C LEU A 220 -10.19 -14.80 2.69
N SER A 221 -10.23 -16.13 2.80
CA SER A 221 -10.46 -17.01 1.65
C SER A 221 -11.89 -16.88 1.12
N GLN A 222 -12.88 -16.85 2.01
CA GLN A 222 -14.29 -16.67 1.65
C GLN A 222 -14.54 -15.32 0.98
N PHE A 223 -13.89 -14.25 1.44
CA PHE A 223 -13.94 -12.96 0.75
C PHE A 223 -13.42 -13.05 -0.67
N ASN A 224 -12.26 -13.69 -0.87
CA ASN A 224 -11.68 -13.81 -2.20
C ASN A 224 -12.57 -14.65 -3.14
N GLU A 225 -13.24 -15.67 -2.62
CA GLU A 225 -14.23 -16.45 -3.39
C GLU A 225 -15.47 -15.64 -3.78
N GLN A 226 -15.86 -14.63 -2.99
CA GLN A 226 -17.00 -13.75 -3.29
C GLN A 226 -16.65 -12.60 -4.23
N LEU A 227 -15.38 -12.19 -4.26
CA LEU A 227 -14.86 -11.09 -5.08
C LEU A 227 -14.46 -11.53 -6.50
N LEU A 228 -14.29 -12.84 -6.73
CA LEU A 228 -14.00 -13.48 -8.02
C LEU A 228 -15.28 -14.01 -8.68
#